data_AF-A0A3M1NGL4-F1
#
_entry.id   AF-A0A3M1NGL4-F1
#
_cell.length_a   1.000
_cell.length_b   1.000
_cell.length_c   1.000
_cell.angle_alpha   90.00
_cell.angle_beta   90.00
_cell.angle_gamma   90.00
#
_symmetry.space_group_name_H-M   'P 1'
#
loop_
_entity.id
_entity.type
_entity.pdbx_description
1 polymer ?
#
loop_
_entity_poly.entity_id
_entity_poly.type
_entity_poly.pdbx_seq_one_letter_code
_entity_poly.pdbx_strand_id
1 'polypeptide(L)'
;METEIIIGLWAGSGALLGALITPLVYWAKGRKPASGFFAGVLAGAVGNIVLLLPLWLLLRQRPPDALREQLTAYNMGIGAVIGSRYEEARWYFMKVATANPAHIGAWLNLAYLATTPLEAWSYVERARAINPAHPQVQQAVAILWSQVQGYYAAQATNQQQ
;
A
#
# COMPACT_ATOMS: atom_id res chain seq x y z
N MET A 1 24.44 -2.68 5.56
CA MET A 1 24.85 -1.98 6.79
C MET A 1 23.76 -1.92 7.85
N GLU A 2 22.57 -1.34 7.61
CA GLU A 2 21.55 -1.17 8.67
C GLU A 2 21.12 -2.48 9.34
N THR A 3 20.90 -3.55 8.58
CA THR A 3 20.48 -4.86 9.12
C THR A 3 21.52 -5.47 10.06
N GLU A 4 22.81 -5.34 9.75
CA GLU A 4 23.89 -5.91 10.56
C GLU A 4 24.05 -5.18 11.89
N ILE A 5 23.84 -3.85 11.89
CA ILE A 5 23.85 -3.03 13.10
C ILE A 5 22.69 -3.42 14.02
N ILE A 6 21.49 -3.64 13.47
CA ILE A 6 20.31 -4.04 14.24
C ILE A 6 20.50 -5.43 14.86
N ILE A 7 21.00 -6.41 14.08
CA ILE A 7 21.27 -7.77 14.59
C ILE A 7 22.32 -7.73 15.70
N GLY A 8 23.40 -6.95 15.52
CA GLY A 8 24.43 -6.78 16.54
C GLY A 8 23.91 -6.18 17.84
N LEU A 9 23.04 -5.16 17.74
CA LEU A 9 22.41 -4.53 18.90
C LEU A 9 21.50 -5.50 19.68
N TRP A 10 20.83 -6.41 18.95
CA TRP A 10 19.89 -7.38 19.52
C TRP A 10 20.63 -8.56 20.17
N ALA A 11 21.68 -9.07 19.51
CA ALA A 11 22.56 -10.06 20.10
C ALA A 11 23.23 -9.51 21.38
N GLY A 12 23.68 -8.26 21.35
CA GLY A 12 24.32 -7.59 22.48
C GLY A 12 23.41 -7.41 23.69
N SER A 13 22.17 -6.97 23.51
CA SER A 13 21.23 -6.79 24.63
C SER A 13 20.83 -8.13 25.28
N GLY A 14 20.63 -9.17 24.47
CA GLY A 14 20.39 -10.52 24.96
C GLY A 14 21.57 -11.07 25.76
N ALA A 15 22.79 -10.91 25.23
CA ALA A 15 24.02 -11.31 25.90
C ALA A 15 24.20 -10.62 27.26
N LEU A 16 23.94 -9.31 27.35
CA LEU A 16 24.06 -8.54 28.59
C LEU A 16 23.09 -9.02 29.67
N LEU A 17 21.82 -9.24 29.31
CA LEU A 17 20.81 -9.74 30.26
C LEU A 17 21.13 -11.16 30.74
N GLY A 18 21.53 -12.03 29.82
CA GLY A 18 21.93 -13.40 30.15
C GLY A 18 23.16 -13.46 31.04
N ALA A 19 24.17 -12.61 30.77
CA ALA A 19 25.39 -12.48 31.56
C ALA A 19 25.15 -11.99 32.99
N LEU A 20 24.10 -11.20 33.22
CA LEU A 20 23.75 -10.68 34.53
C LEU A 20 22.94 -11.67 35.36
N ILE A 21 21.94 -12.32 34.75
CA ILE A 21 20.95 -13.14 35.48
C ILE A 21 21.47 -14.57 35.72
N THR A 22 22.17 -15.15 34.75
CA THR A 22 22.56 -16.57 34.80
C THR A 22 23.58 -16.92 35.89
N PRO A 23 24.59 -16.07 36.21
CA PRO A 23 25.50 -16.30 37.34
C PRO A 23 24.78 -16.33 38.70
N LEU A 24 23.76 -15.49 38.89
CA LEU A 24 22.99 -15.44 40.13
C LEU A 24 22.24 -16.75 40.37
N VAL A 25 21.63 -17.30 39.31
CA VAL A 25 20.95 -18.60 39.34
C VAL A 25 21.94 -19.74 39.59
N TYR A 26 23.14 -19.67 39.02
CA TYR A 26 24.19 -20.68 39.24
C TYR A 26 24.72 -20.64 40.67
N TRP A 27 24.93 -19.45 41.22
CA TRP A 27 25.36 -19.27 42.60
C TRP A 27 24.31 -19.79 43.59
N ALA A 28 23.03 -19.50 43.36
CA ALA A 28 21.92 -20.03 44.15
C ALA A 28 21.82 -21.57 44.12
N LYS A 29 22.38 -22.22 43.10
CA LYS A 29 22.45 -23.69 42.95
C LYS A 29 23.78 -24.30 43.41
N GLY A 30 24.64 -23.52 44.09
CA GLY A 30 25.94 -23.99 44.59
C GLY A 30 26.99 -24.24 43.49
N ARG A 31 26.79 -23.72 42.27
CA ARG A 31 27.74 -23.85 41.14
C ARG A 31 28.65 -22.62 41.06
N LYS A 32 29.79 -22.77 40.38
CA LYS A 32 30.74 -21.67 40.16
C LYS A 32 30.10 -20.56 39.30
N PRO A 33 30.01 -19.31 39.79
CA PRO A 33 29.32 -18.22 39.08
C PRO A 33 29.96 -17.86 37.74
N ALA A 34 31.28 -18.05 37.61
CA ALA A 34 32.01 -17.84 36.34
C ALA A 34 31.47 -18.72 35.20
N SER A 35 31.04 -19.96 35.49
CA SER A 35 30.43 -20.83 34.48
C SER A 35 29.02 -20.39 34.06
N GLY A 36 28.29 -19.74 34.98
CA GLY A 36 26.99 -19.14 34.70
C GLY A 36 27.09 -17.91 33.80
N PHE A 37 28.20 -17.17 33.85
CA PHE A 37 28.41 -15.98 33.03
C PHE A 37 28.50 -16.32 31.54
N PHE A 38 29.39 -17.24 31.17
CA PHE A 38 29.56 -17.65 29.77
C PHE A 38 28.32 -18.38 29.22
N ALA A 39 27.70 -19.24 30.03
CA ALA A 39 26.43 -19.87 29.68
C ALA A 39 25.33 -18.82 29.47
N GLY A 40 25.30 -17.77 30.29
CA GLY A 40 24.36 -16.67 30.19
C GLY A 40 24.52 -15.82 28.95
N VAL A 41 25.76 -15.44 28.59
CA VAL A 41 26.05 -14.68 27.35
C VAL A 41 25.53 -15.44 26.13
N LEU A 42 25.85 -16.72 26.02
CA LEU A 42 25.44 -17.56 24.88
C LEU A 42 23.93 -17.78 24.84
N ALA A 43 23.33 -18.18 25.97
CA ALA A 43 21.89 -18.42 26.03
C ALA A 43 21.08 -17.14 25.80
N GLY A 44 21.55 -16.00 26.33
CA GLY A 44 20.91 -14.69 26.16
C GLY A 44 20.98 -14.18 24.72
N ALA A 45 22.15 -14.26 24.08
CA ALA A 45 22.29 -13.86 22.68
C ALA A 45 21.43 -14.71 21.73
N VAL A 46 21.47 -16.04 21.90
CA VAL A 46 20.69 -16.98 21.08
C VAL A 46 19.19 -16.81 21.33
N GLY A 47 18.78 -16.75 22.60
CA GLY A 47 17.37 -16.59 22.97
C GLY A 47 16.77 -15.30 22.43
N ASN A 48 17.52 -14.19 22.49
CA ASN A 48 17.03 -12.91 22.00
C ASN A 48 16.91 -12.87 20.46
N ILE A 49 17.84 -13.51 19.74
CA ILE A 49 17.74 -13.65 18.28
C ILE A 49 16.54 -14.52 17.90
N VAL A 50 16.33 -15.67 18.57
CA VAL A 50 15.21 -16.58 18.29
C VAL A 50 13.86 -15.91 18.52
N LEU A 51 13.74 -15.06 19.54
CA LEU A 51 12.49 -14.35 19.84
C LEU A 51 12.25 -13.16 18.93
N LEU A 52 13.28 -12.33 18.75
CA LEU A 52 13.06 -11.03 18.13
C LEU A 52 13.15 -11.11 16.60
N LEU A 53 13.97 -12.00 16.03
CA LEU A 53 14.14 -12.08 14.57
C LEU A 53 12.84 -12.45 13.82
N PRO A 54 12.01 -13.40 14.30
CA PRO A 54 10.69 -13.67 13.72
C PRO A 54 9.71 -12.51 13.93
N LEU A 55 9.71 -11.89 15.12
CA LEU A 55 8.85 -10.75 15.43
C LEU A 55 9.18 -9.53 14.56
N TRP A 56 10.48 -9.29 14.33
CA TRP A 56 10.94 -8.25 13.43
C TRP A 56 10.53 -8.51 11.98
N LEU A 57 10.60 -9.76 11.51
CA LEU A 57 10.11 -10.13 10.18
C LEU A 57 8.60 -9.92 10.03
N LEU A 58 7.82 -10.24 11.08
CA LEU A 58 6.38 -9.98 11.13
C LEU A 58 6.07 -8.47 11.11
N LEU A 59 6.79 -7.67 11.90
CA LEU A 59 6.59 -6.22 11.95
C LEU A 59 7.15 -5.50 10.70
N ARG A 60 8.13 -6.09 10.03
CA ARG A 60 8.70 -5.59 8.76
C ARG A 60 7.83 -5.95 7.57
N GLN A 61 6.66 -6.56 7.74
CA GLN A 61 5.72 -6.75 6.63
C GLN A 61 5.44 -5.40 5.98
N ARG A 62 6.15 -5.16 4.86
CA ARG A 62 5.93 -4.04 3.97
C ARG A 62 4.51 -4.22 3.45
N PRO A 63 3.70 -3.15 3.32
CA PRO A 63 2.44 -3.27 2.62
C PRO A 63 2.71 -3.96 1.28
N PRO A 64 1.85 -4.91 0.88
CA PRO A 64 2.09 -5.76 -0.28
C PRO A 64 2.49 -4.87 -1.45
N ASP A 65 3.57 -5.24 -2.16
CA ASP A 65 4.21 -4.36 -3.15
C ASP A 65 3.20 -3.80 -4.17
N ALA A 66 2.15 -4.58 -4.48
CA ALA A 66 1.01 -4.17 -5.30
C ALA A 66 0.26 -2.93 -4.79
N LEU A 67 0.02 -2.80 -3.47
CA LEU A 67 -0.66 -1.63 -2.89
C LEU A 67 0.22 -0.38 -3.01
N ARG A 68 1.52 -0.51 -2.79
CA ARG A 68 2.47 0.60 -2.95
C ARG A 68 2.57 1.05 -4.39
N GLU A 69 2.68 0.11 -5.32
CA GLU A 69 2.72 0.39 -6.74
C GLU A 69 1.43 1.09 -7.20
N GLN A 70 0.28 0.60 -6.75
CA GLN A 70 -1.01 1.22 -7.01
C GLN A 70 -1.07 2.67 -6.51
N LEU A 71 -0.73 2.91 -5.23
CA LEU A 71 -0.75 4.26 -4.65
C LEU A 71 0.23 5.19 -5.37
N THR A 72 1.40 4.68 -5.74
CA THR A 72 2.42 5.44 -6.47
C THR A 72 1.91 5.83 -7.85
N ALA A 73 1.36 4.88 -8.61
CA ALA A 73 0.78 5.14 -9.92
C ALA A 73 -0.38 6.13 -9.82
N TYR A 74 -1.28 5.99 -8.83
CA TYR A 74 -2.39 6.91 -8.62
C TYR A 74 -1.90 8.34 -8.35
N ASN A 75 -0.91 8.50 -7.45
CA ASN A 75 -0.34 9.80 -7.13
C ASN A 75 0.41 10.43 -8.32
N MET A 76 1.12 9.63 -9.11
CA MET A 76 1.74 10.10 -10.35
C MET A 76 0.67 10.57 -11.36
N GLY A 77 -0.45 9.86 -11.46
CA GLY A 77 -1.61 10.27 -12.25
C GLY A 77 -2.13 11.64 -11.82
N ILE A 78 -2.35 11.85 -10.52
CA ILE A 78 -2.79 13.15 -9.97
C ILE A 78 -1.75 14.26 -10.26
N GLY A 79 -0.46 13.98 -10.05
CA GLY A 79 0.60 14.94 -10.35
C GLY A 79 0.70 15.29 -11.84
N ALA A 80 0.39 14.34 -12.73
CA ALA A 80 0.28 14.59 -14.16
C ALA A 80 -0.94 15.45 -14.51
N VAL A 81 -2.11 15.26 -13.87
CA VAL A 81 -3.26 16.15 -14.02
C VAL A 81 -2.92 17.59 -13.60
N ILE A 82 -2.32 17.76 -12.42
CA ILE A 82 -1.92 19.08 -11.91
C ILE A 82 -0.93 19.77 -12.87
N GLY A 83 -0.05 18.99 -13.49
CA GLY A 83 0.90 19.47 -14.49
C GLY A 83 0.36 19.56 -15.91
N SER A 84 -0.95 19.41 -16.13
CA SER A 84 -1.61 19.40 -17.44
C SER A 84 -1.08 18.35 -18.43
N ARG A 85 -0.45 17.28 -17.94
CA ARG A 85 0.06 16.15 -18.72
C ARG A 85 -1.02 15.06 -18.81
N TYR A 86 -2.09 15.35 -19.53
CA TYR A 86 -3.30 14.53 -19.52
C TYR A 86 -3.11 13.11 -20.06
N GLU A 87 -2.27 12.93 -21.08
CA GLU A 87 -1.97 11.58 -21.61
C GLU A 87 -1.20 10.73 -20.61
N GLU A 88 -0.22 11.34 -19.92
CA GLU A 88 0.54 10.67 -18.86
C GLU A 88 -0.39 10.32 -17.69
N ALA A 89 -1.27 11.23 -17.29
CA ALA A 89 -2.27 10.98 -16.25
C ALA A 89 -3.18 9.81 -16.61
N ARG A 90 -3.69 9.78 -17.85
CA ARG A 90 -4.53 8.71 -18.38
C ARG A 90 -3.81 7.35 -18.32
N TRP A 91 -2.53 7.31 -18.69
CA TRP A 91 -1.72 6.09 -18.59
C TRP A 91 -1.63 5.58 -17.14
N TYR A 92 -1.31 6.46 -16.18
CA TYR A 92 -1.21 6.09 -14.77
C TYR A 92 -2.53 5.60 -14.19
N PHE A 93 -3.64 6.30 -14.46
CA PHE A 93 -4.95 5.87 -13.97
C PHE A 93 -5.40 4.57 -14.62
N MET A 94 -5.09 4.34 -15.90
CA MET A 94 -5.37 3.05 -16.54
C MET A 94 -4.58 1.91 -15.92
N LYS A 95 -3.32 2.14 -15.53
CA LYS A 95 -2.51 1.16 -14.81
C LYS A 95 -3.18 0.79 -13.48
N VAL A 96 -3.65 1.78 -12.72
CA VAL A 96 -4.36 1.55 -11.44
C VAL A 96 -5.65 0.77 -11.65
N ALA A 97 -6.48 1.19 -12.61
CA ALA A 97 -7.78 0.58 -12.88
C ALA A 97 -7.68 -0.85 -13.45
N THR A 98 -6.61 -1.15 -14.20
CA THR A 98 -6.33 -2.52 -14.68
C THR A 98 -5.88 -3.43 -13.54
N ALA A 99 -4.99 -2.93 -12.67
CA ALA A 99 -4.50 -3.69 -11.52
C ALA A 99 -5.57 -3.89 -10.43
N ASN A 100 -6.48 -2.93 -10.28
CA ASN A 100 -7.60 -3.00 -9.35
C ASN A 100 -8.86 -2.42 -10.01
N PRO A 101 -9.67 -3.29 -10.64
CA PRO A 101 -10.92 -2.88 -11.25
C PRO A 101 -11.93 -2.27 -10.26
N ALA A 102 -11.78 -2.50 -8.95
CA ALA A 102 -12.63 -1.93 -7.91
C ALA A 102 -12.18 -0.51 -7.45
N HIS A 103 -11.12 0.06 -8.03
CA HIS A 103 -10.61 1.38 -7.64
C HIS A 103 -11.44 2.53 -8.23
N ILE A 104 -12.52 2.91 -7.54
CA ILE A 104 -13.48 3.96 -7.96
C ILE A 104 -12.78 5.25 -8.40
N GLY A 105 -11.81 5.74 -7.62
CA GLY A 105 -11.12 6.99 -7.92
C GLY A 105 -10.38 6.97 -9.26
N ALA A 106 -9.89 5.81 -9.72
CA ALA A 106 -9.16 5.71 -10.98
C ALA A 106 -10.12 5.85 -12.16
N TRP A 107 -11.27 5.18 -12.09
CA TRP A 107 -12.33 5.31 -13.09
C TRP A 107 -12.90 6.73 -13.15
N LEU A 108 -13.11 7.39 -12.01
CA LEU A 108 -13.59 8.77 -11.99
C LEU A 108 -12.58 9.76 -12.58
N ASN A 109 -11.28 9.59 -12.30
CA ASN A 109 -10.25 10.42 -12.93
C ASN A 109 -10.14 10.15 -14.44
N LEU A 110 -10.30 8.91 -14.90
CA LEU A 110 -10.38 8.61 -16.34
C LEU A 110 -11.60 9.24 -17.00
N ALA A 111 -12.74 9.26 -16.31
CA ALA A 111 -13.94 9.97 -16.78
C ALA A 111 -13.70 11.48 -16.91
N TYR A 112 -13.00 12.08 -15.96
CA TYR A 112 -12.61 13.49 -16.02
C TYR A 112 -11.67 13.80 -17.19
N LEU A 113 -10.76 12.88 -17.51
CA LEU A 113 -9.81 13.02 -18.62
C LEU A 113 -10.38 12.64 -19.99
N ALA A 114 -11.62 12.16 -20.04
CA ALA A 114 -12.26 11.71 -21.27
C ALA A 114 -12.46 12.87 -22.25
N THR A 115 -12.27 12.60 -23.54
CA THR A 115 -12.40 13.63 -24.59
C THR A 115 -13.81 13.72 -25.16
N THR A 116 -14.64 12.70 -24.90
CA THR A 116 -16.02 12.65 -25.36
C THR A 116 -16.98 12.30 -24.22
N PRO A 117 -18.24 12.78 -24.26
CA PRO A 117 -19.24 12.42 -23.25
C PRO A 117 -19.47 10.91 -23.15
N LEU A 118 -19.41 10.18 -24.27
CA LEU A 118 -19.59 8.72 -24.29
C LEU A 118 -18.44 7.98 -23.62
N GLU A 119 -17.20 8.39 -23.89
CA GLU A 119 -16.03 7.82 -23.24
C GLU A 119 -16.10 8.07 -21.72
N ALA A 120 -16.39 9.32 -21.34
CA ALA A 120 -16.54 9.72 -19.95
C ALA A 120 -17.61 8.88 -19.24
N TRP A 121 -18.75 8.68 -19.89
CA TRP A 121 -19.84 7.86 -19.38
C TRP A 121 -19.40 6.42 -19.16
N SER A 122 -18.69 5.82 -20.12
CA SER A 122 -18.20 4.43 -20.00
C SER A 122 -17.35 4.20 -18.74
N TYR A 123 -16.54 5.18 -18.35
CA TYR A 123 -15.74 5.12 -17.14
C TYR A 123 -16.58 5.31 -15.87
N VAL A 124 -17.53 6.25 -15.88
CA VAL A 124 -18.48 6.45 -14.76
C VAL A 124 -19.34 5.21 -14.54
N GLU A 125 -19.74 4.50 -15.59
CA GLU A 125 -20.50 3.25 -15.44
C GLU A 125 -19.70 2.15 -14.73
N ARG A 126 -18.40 2.04 -15.02
CA ARG A 126 -17.50 1.13 -14.28
C ARG A 126 -17.42 1.52 -12.80
N ALA A 127 -17.28 2.81 -12.50
CA ALA A 127 -17.28 3.31 -11.11
C ALA A 127 -18.62 3.02 -10.39
N ARG A 128 -19.74 3.21 -11.10
CA ARG A 128 -21.10 2.99 -10.61
C ARG A 128 -21.40 1.52 -10.35
N ALA A 129 -20.89 0.62 -11.18
CA ALA A 129 -21.04 -0.82 -10.97
C ALA A 129 -20.39 -1.30 -9.66
N ILE A 130 -19.34 -0.63 -9.20
CA ILE A 130 -18.64 -0.96 -7.94
C ILE A 130 -19.44 -0.44 -6.74
N ASN A 131 -19.81 0.84 -6.76
CA ASN A 131 -20.62 1.44 -5.69
C ASN A 131 -21.54 2.54 -6.23
N PRO A 132 -22.82 2.22 -6.49
CA PRO A 132 -23.80 3.19 -6.98
C PRO A 132 -24.11 4.33 -6.00
N ALA A 133 -23.91 4.11 -4.70
CA ALA A 133 -24.17 5.07 -3.64
C ALA A 133 -22.94 5.96 -3.31
N HIS A 134 -21.81 5.77 -4.01
CA HIS A 134 -20.62 6.57 -3.77
C HIS A 134 -20.87 8.05 -4.15
N PRO A 135 -20.67 9.03 -3.25
CA PRO A 135 -21.05 10.41 -3.49
C PRO A 135 -20.47 11.02 -4.78
N GLN A 136 -19.18 10.77 -5.04
CA GLN A 136 -18.51 11.28 -6.26
C GLN A 136 -19.04 10.59 -7.53
N VAL A 137 -19.53 9.35 -7.44
CA VAL A 137 -20.13 8.66 -8.58
C VAL A 137 -21.49 9.27 -8.88
N GLN A 138 -22.31 9.49 -7.86
CA GLN A 138 -23.61 10.17 -8.03
C GLN A 138 -23.44 11.55 -8.64
N GLN A 139 -22.45 12.31 -8.15
CA GLN A 139 -22.11 13.61 -8.71
C GLN A 139 -21.67 13.51 -10.17
N ALA A 140 -20.77 12.57 -10.51
CA ALA A 140 -20.33 12.38 -11.88
C ALA A 140 -21.49 11.99 -12.81
N VAL A 141 -22.38 11.10 -12.37
CA VAL A 141 -23.60 10.73 -13.11
C VAL A 141 -24.48 11.95 -13.35
N ALA A 142 -24.76 12.74 -12.31
CA ALA A 142 -25.62 13.91 -12.42
C ALA A 142 -25.07 14.95 -13.41
N ILE A 143 -23.74 15.13 -13.45
CA ILE A 143 -23.08 16.08 -14.35
C ILE A 143 -23.03 15.56 -15.79
N LEU A 144 -22.66 14.28 -15.99
CA LEU A 144 -22.45 13.72 -17.33
C LEU A 144 -23.75 13.37 -18.06
N TRP A 145 -24.82 13.02 -17.33
CA TRP A 145 -26.02 12.47 -17.95
C TRP A 145 -26.65 13.40 -18.99
N SER A 146 -26.69 14.71 -18.71
CA SER A 146 -27.19 15.71 -19.64
C SER A 146 -26.34 15.82 -20.92
N GLN A 147 -25.03 15.71 -20.79
CA GLN A 147 -24.09 15.75 -21.92
C GLN A 147 -24.25 14.53 -22.83
N VAL A 148 -24.42 13.36 -22.23
CA VAL A 148 -24.65 12.10 -22.94
C VAL A 148 -25.98 12.14 -23.70
N GLN A 149 -27.05 12.61 -23.07
CA GLN A 149 -28.36 12.77 -23.73
C GLN A 149 -28.29 13.73 -24.92
N GLY A 150 -27.65 14.89 -24.75
CA GLY A 150 -27.45 15.85 -25.82
C GLY A 150 -26.67 15.26 -27.00
N TYR A 151 -25.65 14.46 -26.71
CA TYR A 151 -24.86 13.78 -27.74
C TYR A 151 -25.70 12.79 -28.56
N TYR A 152 -26.53 11.96 -27.92
CA TYR A 152 -27.43 11.05 -28.64
C TYR A 152 -28.50 11.77 -29.45
N ALA A 153 -29.08 12.85 -28.92
CA ALA A 153 -30.05 13.66 -29.64
C ALA A 153 -29.45 14.30 -30.90
N ALA A 154 -28.22 14.82 -30.81
CA ALA A 154 -27.53 15.40 -31.96
C ALA A 154 -27.23 14.35 -33.04
N GLN A 155 -26.83 13.14 -32.66
CA GLN A 155 -26.60 12.06 -33.63
C GLN A 155 -27.87 11.63 -34.35
N ALA A 156 -29.01 11.55 -33.63
CA ALA A 156 -30.29 11.17 -34.22
C ALA A 156 -30.74 12.17 -35.31
N THR A 157 -30.55 13.47 -35.06
CA THR A 157 -30.87 14.53 -36.04
C THR A 157 -29.98 14.46 -37.28
N ASN A 158 -28.68 14.19 -37.11
CA ASN A 158 -27.74 14.10 -38.23
C ASN A 158 -27.95 12.86 -39.12
N GLN A 159 -28.64 11.82 -38.64
CA GLN A 159 -28.96 10.63 -39.43
C GLN A 159 -30.27 10.76 -40.22
N GLN A 160 -31.06 11.82 -39.98
CA GLN A 160 -32.33 12.10 -40.65
C GLN A 160 -32.19 13.15 -41.78
N GLN A 161 -30.99 13.69 -41.98
CA GLN A 161 -30.62 14.60 -43.08
C GLN A 161 -29.80 13.85 -44.13
#